data_AF-A0A6B3HBB9-F1
#
_entry.id   AF-A0A6B3HBB9-F1
#
_cell.length_a   1.000
_cell.length_b   1.000
_cell.length_c   1.000
_cell.angle_alpha   90.00
_cell.angle_beta   90.00
_cell.angle_gamma   90.00
#
_symmetry.space_group_name_H-M   'P 1'
#
loop_
_entity.id
_entity.type
_entity.pdbx_description
1 polymer ?
#
loop_
_entity_poly.entity_id
_entity_poly.type
_entity_poly.pdbx_seq_one_letter_code
_entity_poly.pdbx_strand_id
1 'polypeptide(L)' 'EFRELDPAELGGAVSRRIILDGRNALDSAVWREAGWTYRAMGRPKA' A
#
# COMPACT_ATOMS: atom_id res chain seq x y z
N GLU A 1 -4.02 6.92 -12.22
CA GLU A 1 -3.84 7.93 -11.16
C GLU A 1 -3.17 7.34 -9.92
N PHE A 2 -3.80 6.45 -9.14
CA PHE A 2 -3.20 5.96 -7.87
C PHE A 2 -2.03 4.96 -7.97
N ARG A 3 -1.65 4.52 -9.18
CA ARG A 3 -0.55 3.54 -9.36
C ARG A 3 0.83 4.13 -9.13
N GLU A 4 0.97 5.43 -9.31
CA GLU A 4 2.24 6.16 -9.27
C GLU A 4 2.46 6.85 -7.93
N LEU A 5 1.66 6.52 -6.91
CA LEU A 5 1.82 7.04 -5.56
C LEU A 5 3.15 6.57 -4.97
N ASP A 6 3.89 7.50 -4.38
CA ASP A 6 5.06 7.19 -3.56
C ASP A 6 4.63 6.85 -2.12
N PRO A 7 4.84 5.62 -1.64
CA PRO A 7 4.48 5.23 -0.28
C PRO A 7 5.32 5.93 0.81
N ALA A 8 6.50 6.47 0.49
CA ALA A 8 7.30 7.26 1.42
C ALA A 8 6.68 8.64 1.66
N GLU A 9 6.30 9.33 0.58
CA GLU A 9 5.63 10.63 0.61
C GLU A 9 4.29 10.54 1.36
N LEU A 10 3.42 9.60 0.95
CA LEU A 10 2.11 9.42 1.57
C LEU A 10 2.21 9.06 3.06
N GLY A 11 3.28 8.38 3.43
CA GLY A 11 3.55 7.97 4.81
C GLY A 11 3.79 9.14 5.77
N GLY A 12 4.06 10.35 5.27
CA GLY A 12 4.14 11.57 6.07
C GLY A 12 2.78 12.22 6.37
N ALA A 13 1.76 11.89 5.57
CA ALA A 13 0.42 12.48 5.67
C ALA A 13 -0.54 11.69 6.57
N VAL A 14 -0.17 10.47 6.97
CA VAL A 14 -1.04 9.56 7.73
C VAL A 14 -0.52 9.32 9.14
N SER A 15 -1.43 9.15 10.09
CA SER A 15 -1.08 8.77 11.47
C SER A 15 -0.65 7.31 11.59
N ARG A 16 -1.06 6.45 10.65
CA ARG A 16 -0.69 5.02 10.56
C ARG A 16 -0.55 4.59 9.10
N ARG A 17 0.49 3.84 8.79
CA ARG A 17 0.78 3.31 7.46
C ARG A 17 0.02 2.01 7.20
N ILE A 18 -1.27 2.11 6.92
CA ILE A 18 -2.15 0.98 6.58
C ILE A 18 -2.82 1.27 5.24
N ILE A 19 -2.75 0.33 4.30
CA ILE A 19 -3.41 0.46 2.99
C ILE A 19 -4.24 -0.77 2.62
N LEU A 20 -5.42 -0.52 2.07
CA LEU A 20 -6.31 -1.54 1.51
C LEU A 20 -6.43 -1.32 0.00
N ASP A 21 -5.84 -2.23 -0.78
CA ASP A 21 -5.95 -2.22 -2.24
C ASP A 21 -7.05 -3.16 -2.71
N GLY A 22 -8.20 -2.58 -3.07
CA GLY A 22 -9.32 -3.31 -3.63
C GLY A 22 -9.20 -3.64 -5.12
N ARG A 23 -8.24 -3.05 -5.82
CA ARG A 23 -8.05 -3.22 -7.28
C ARG A 23 -6.81 -4.04 -7.62
N ASN A 24 -5.98 -4.39 -6.63
CA ASN A 24 -4.68 -5.02 -6.83
C ASN A 24 -3.82 -4.23 -7.84
N ALA A 25 -3.90 -2.90 -7.76
CA ALA A 25 -3.25 -1.97 -8.66
C ALA A 25 -1.85 -1.57 -8.19
N LEU A 26 -1.57 -1.70 -6.90
CA LEU A 26 -0.31 -1.29 -6.27
C LEU A 26 0.68 -2.46 -6.20
N ASP A 27 1.98 -2.15 -6.21
CA ASP A 27 3.01 -3.14 -5.95
C ASP A 27 3.10 -3.42 -4.44
N SER A 28 2.61 -4.59 -4.04
CA SER A 28 2.56 -4.93 -2.63
C SER A 28 3.94 -5.08 -1.95
N ALA A 29 5.01 -5.38 -2.68
CA ALA A 29 6.35 -5.47 -2.11
C ALA A 29 6.86 -4.08 -1.74
N VAL A 30 6.78 -3.14 -2.69
CA VAL A 30 7.19 -1.73 -2.51
C VAL A 30 6.49 -1.10 -1.30
N TRP A 31 5.19 -1.34 -1.15
CA TRP A 31 4.43 -0.77 -0.04
C TRP A 31 4.80 -1.41 1.31
N ARG A 32 5.02 -2.74 1.36
CA ARG A 32 5.47 -3.41 2.60
C ARG A 32 6.88 -2.97 3.01
N GLU A 33 7.80 -2.86 2.06
CA GLU A 33 9.17 -2.38 2.30
C GLU A 33 9.17 -0.93 2.82
N ALA A 34 8.25 -0.10 2.33
CA ALA A 34 8.02 1.26 2.86
C ALA A 34 7.33 1.31 4.24
N GLY A 35 7.16 0.16 4.89
CA GLY A 35 6.62 0.02 6.25
C GLY A 35 5.10 0.02 6.32
N TRP A 36 4.39 -0.18 5.20
CA TRP A 36 2.93 -0.24 5.21
C TRP A 36 2.41 -1.62 5.56
N THR A 37 1.38 -1.66 6.41
CA THR A 37 0.51 -2.84 6.50
C THR A 37 -0.37 -2.88 5.25
N TYR A 38 -0.02 -3.76 4.32
CA TYR A 38 -0.71 -3.91 3.05
C TYR A 38 -1.75 -5.02 3.11
N ARG A 39 -2.98 -4.72 2.70
CA ARG A 39 -4.07 -5.69 2.50
C ARG A 39 -4.65 -5.56 1.11
N ALA A 40 -4.91 -6.70 0.48
CA ALA A 40 -5.47 -6.76 -0.86
C ALA A 40 -6.64 -7.74 -0.93
N MET A 41 -7.71 -7.35 -1.64
CA MET A 41 -8.87 -8.23 -1.83
C MET A 41 -8.52 -9.44 -2.71
N GLY A 42 -9.06 -10.60 -2.34
CA GLY A 42 -8.84 -11.85 -3.07
C GLY A 42 -7.42 -12.42 -2.98
N ARG A 43 -6.55 -11.85 -2.13
CA ARG A 43 -5.15 -12.27 -1.96
C ARG A 43 -4.88 -12.65 -0.50
N PRO A 44 -5.19 -13.89 -0.07
CA PRO A 44 -5.11 -14.31 1.33
C PRO A 44 -3.69 -14.37 1.91
N LYS A 45 -2.65 -14.38 1.06
CA LYS A 45 -1.24 -14.42 1.46
C LYS A 45 -0.46 -13.15 1.11
N ALA A 46 -1.14 -12.10 0.66
CA ALA A 46 -0.50 -10.81 0.44
C ALA A 46 -0.09 -10.25 1.81
#